data_AF-A0A1Y5FCD3-F1
#
_entry.id   AF-A0A1Y5FCD3-F1
#
_cell.length_a   1.000
_cell.length_b   1.000
_cell.length_c   1.000
_cell.angle_alpha   90.00
_cell.angle_beta   90.00
_cell.angle_gamma   90.00
#
_symmetry.space_group_name_H-M   'P 1'
#
loop_
_entity.id
_entity.type
_entity.pdbx_description
1 polymer ?
#
loop_
_entity_poly.entity_id
_entity_poly.type
_entity_poly.pdbx_seq_one_letter_code
_entity_poly.pdbx_strand_id
1 'polypeptide(L)'
;MTKLRLIISALLLSATLSQNIVAANYCTGIRGNGELAPAHWSALSRITENKGLPAAAAGGSSASITIFFLDALSRNTNLSSNEVEKNKELGLLFKSMVPHILYLYTEDAKSPTIMRLAGNITGLGDGGFIHKLKSAVKIAKDLPEFFDILGDYGPLLNTEVAKGLRRNFSFHKAQLAESLEVFGSFDAKSDKSIFYRQGLVDFKFLGIIFGRVADFYAGYGADKVNTKMKKFLNTCSDVSFNKEWSEIVKAKPICKDLLHASLDAYYQAPTVERRIRNHGKSGPRFRTRTVTLERKFPERMIFEKVGSGLKAFPTTSLVVGDAAIRYKNLLQRYEENEAKDVESFSLDFNSELKYGYWGKSEDLFEIKSNIDQLFPNDAKSSKFQPIEGGVWFEVLGTSPAEPGLSNLQRIADGNILSPSIVKKKRYFKKFLGIFPTLRAIGWFDEEDNSEGVVPFREDIYSAGGWSDLHPTLVLKASGCEEIMYITRQGGESVFGQQIFIRLTGYDDKISFWKEIAEKNRIGQTNMTPVEESSPWNKLYNLANPESSFNTSLSVATSVYCTNWDKFYVLKGEIDQTLTDAYHAPVFLKDENKRSEYNFGKDHIGKSVDNFPGCIIK
;
A
#
# COMPACT_ATOMS: atom_id res chain seq x y z
N MET A 1 -24.25 46.02 62.70
CA MET A 1 -22.96 46.20 61.99
C MET A 1 -22.25 44.86 61.91
N THR A 2 -22.41 44.12 60.80
CA THR A 2 -21.55 42.97 60.44
C THR A 2 -21.97 42.44 59.05
N LYS A 3 -21.48 43.10 57.99
CA LYS A 3 -21.50 42.61 56.60
C LYS A 3 -20.28 43.19 55.89
N LEU A 4 -19.13 42.54 56.00
CA LEU A 4 -18.04 42.61 55.02
C LEU A 4 -16.93 41.66 55.46
N ARG A 5 -16.76 40.53 54.77
CA ARG A 5 -15.57 39.64 54.66
C ARG A 5 -16.02 38.20 54.45
N LEU A 6 -16.60 37.91 53.28
CA LEU A 6 -16.78 36.53 52.82
C LEU A 6 -17.09 36.46 51.31
N ILE A 7 -16.41 37.26 50.47
CA ILE A 7 -16.50 37.14 49.01
C ILE A 7 -15.16 37.51 48.35
N ILE A 8 -14.03 36.91 48.76
CA ILE A 8 -12.77 36.94 47.96
C ILE A 8 -11.98 35.63 48.15
N SER A 9 -12.64 34.46 48.13
CA SER A 9 -11.94 33.17 48.13
C SER A 9 -12.59 32.11 47.24
N ALA A 10 -13.56 32.49 46.41
CA ALA A 10 -14.26 31.57 45.49
C ALA A 10 -14.03 31.88 44.00
N LEU A 11 -13.08 32.78 43.67
CA LEU A 11 -12.83 33.25 42.30
C LEU A 11 -11.36 33.07 41.84
N LEU A 12 -10.64 32.16 42.50
CA LEU A 12 -9.23 31.86 42.22
C LEU A 12 -8.93 30.35 42.17
N LEU A 13 -9.94 29.56 41.74
CA LEU A 13 -9.79 28.12 41.48
C LEU A 13 -10.37 27.72 40.10
N SER A 14 -10.35 28.63 39.13
CA SER A 14 -10.70 28.38 37.73
C SER A 14 -9.46 28.47 36.84
N ALA A 15 -8.46 27.67 37.18
CA ALA A 15 -7.32 27.35 36.30
C ALA A 15 -6.96 25.87 36.47
N THR A 16 -7.97 25.01 36.47
CA THR A 16 -7.74 23.62 36.06
C THR A 16 -7.27 23.69 34.62
N LEU A 17 -5.98 23.43 34.40
CA LEU A 17 -5.41 23.10 33.11
C LEU A 17 -6.30 22.03 32.48
N SER A 18 -7.21 22.47 31.61
CA SER A 18 -7.80 21.62 30.58
C SER A 18 -6.62 21.17 29.74
N GLN A 19 -6.03 20.02 30.09
CA GLN A 19 -5.27 19.26 29.13
C GLN A 19 -6.28 18.90 28.06
N ASN A 20 -6.35 19.73 27.02
CA ASN A 20 -7.08 19.42 25.81
C ASN A 20 -6.59 18.04 25.41
N ILE A 21 -7.47 17.05 25.52
CA ILE A 21 -7.31 15.75 24.90
C ILE A 21 -7.26 16.09 23.41
N VAL A 22 -6.06 16.23 22.85
CA VAL A 22 -5.87 16.50 21.44
C VAL A 22 -6.17 15.18 20.74
N ALA A 23 -7.47 14.92 20.51
CA ALA A 23 -7.86 14.10 19.39
C ALA A 23 -7.12 14.65 18.16
N ALA A 24 -6.59 13.78 17.32
CA ALA A 24 -5.77 14.22 16.21
C ALA A 24 -6.58 15.16 15.30
N ASN A 25 -6.18 16.43 15.26
CA ASN A 25 -6.90 17.48 14.55
C ASN A 25 -6.51 17.55 13.06
N TYR A 26 -5.87 16.50 12.51
CA TYR A 26 -5.34 16.53 11.15
C TYR A 26 -5.71 15.27 10.36
N CYS A 27 -5.83 15.43 9.05
CA CYS A 27 -5.92 14.36 8.07
C CYS A 27 -4.61 14.25 7.28
N THR A 28 -4.32 13.08 6.73
CA THR A 28 -3.10 12.87 5.95
C THR A 28 -3.39 12.42 4.52
N GLY A 29 -2.88 13.19 3.56
CA GLY A 29 -2.75 12.74 2.18
C GLY A 29 -1.40 12.06 2.01
N ILE A 30 -1.36 10.88 1.38
CA ILE A 30 -0.10 10.15 1.15
C ILE A 30 0.04 9.90 -0.34
N ARG A 31 1.14 10.39 -0.90
CA ARG A 31 1.50 10.12 -2.29
C ARG A 31 2.04 8.71 -2.43
N GLY A 32 1.50 7.94 -3.38
CA GLY A 32 2.02 6.62 -3.76
C GLY A 32 3.44 6.69 -4.31
N ASN A 33 4.20 5.60 -4.09
CA ASN A 33 5.65 5.59 -4.30
C ASN A 33 6.22 4.20 -4.66
N GLY A 34 5.40 3.31 -5.22
CA GLY A 34 5.85 1.96 -5.60
C GLY A 34 6.61 1.23 -4.48
N GLU A 35 7.82 0.75 -4.82
CA GLU A 35 8.74 0.02 -3.95
C GLU A 35 9.31 0.82 -2.78
N LEU A 36 9.23 2.15 -2.83
CA LEU A 36 9.75 3.06 -1.82
C LEU A 36 8.73 3.37 -0.69
N ALA A 37 7.69 2.54 -0.57
CA ALA A 37 6.70 2.56 0.52
C ALA A 37 7.27 2.65 1.94
N PRO A 38 8.45 2.05 2.28
CA PRO A 38 9.05 2.19 3.61
C PRO A 38 9.30 3.65 4.04
N ALA A 39 9.51 4.55 3.08
CA ALA A 39 9.66 5.97 3.36
C ALA A 39 8.38 6.56 4.00
N HIS A 40 7.19 6.08 3.61
CA HIS A 40 5.94 6.49 4.23
C HIS A 40 5.90 6.14 5.72
N TRP A 41 6.33 4.92 6.08
CA TRP A 41 6.30 4.46 7.47
C TRP A 41 7.28 5.24 8.33
N SER A 42 8.45 5.58 7.79
CA SER A 42 9.43 6.42 8.47
C SER A 42 8.89 7.83 8.71
N ALA A 43 8.35 8.48 7.67
CA ALA A 43 7.71 9.79 7.78
C ALA A 43 6.54 9.78 8.79
N LEU A 44 5.64 8.81 8.67
CA LEU A 44 4.50 8.66 9.58
C LEU A 44 4.93 8.36 11.01
N SER A 45 6.04 7.66 11.22
CA SER A 45 6.56 7.45 12.58
C SER A 45 6.91 8.78 13.24
N ARG A 46 7.60 9.68 12.52
CA ARG A 46 7.95 11.02 13.01
C ARG A 46 6.70 11.85 13.28
N ILE A 47 5.77 11.86 12.34
CA ILE A 47 4.53 12.63 12.45
C ILE A 47 3.70 12.13 13.63
N THR A 48 3.52 10.81 13.75
CA THR A 48 2.67 10.19 14.78
C THR A 48 3.20 10.41 16.18
N GLU A 49 4.52 10.42 16.38
CA GLU A 49 5.13 10.77 17.67
C GLU A 49 4.75 12.17 18.15
N ASN A 50 4.49 13.09 17.22
CA ASN A 50 4.26 14.51 17.52
C ASN A 50 2.78 14.90 17.42
N LYS A 51 2.00 14.26 16.55
CA LYS A 51 0.60 14.62 16.26
C LYS A 51 -0.41 13.49 16.46
N GLY A 52 0.04 12.29 16.82
CA GLY A 52 -0.80 11.08 16.89
C GLY A 52 -1.20 10.54 15.52
N LEU A 53 -2.09 9.54 15.49
CA LEU A 53 -2.63 9.03 14.23
C LEU A 53 -3.52 10.08 13.56
N PRO A 54 -3.53 10.21 12.23
CA PRO A 54 -4.45 11.12 11.54
C PRO A 54 -5.91 10.73 11.81
N ALA A 55 -6.84 11.68 11.68
CA ALA A 55 -8.29 11.42 11.75
C ALA A 55 -8.83 10.77 10.47
N ALA A 56 -8.24 11.11 9.32
CA ALA A 56 -8.52 10.47 8.05
C ALA A 56 -7.26 10.34 7.19
N ALA A 57 -7.21 9.34 6.31
CA ALA A 57 -6.09 9.13 5.41
C ALA A 57 -6.55 8.79 3.98
N ALA A 58 -5.84 9.30 2.97
CA ALA A 58 -6.18 9.06 1.56
C ALA A 58 -4.92 8.95 0.69
N GLY A 59 -4.99 8.17 -0.40
CA GLY A 59 -3.86 7.92 -1.31
C GLY A 59 -3.96 6.59 -2.05
N GLY A 60 -3.30 6.49 -3.21
CA GLY A 60 -3.32 5.30 -4.08
C GLY A 60 -2.02 4.49 -4.06
N SER A 61 -1.99 3.36 -4.75
CA SER A 61 -0.76 2.56 -4.94
C SER A 61 -0.22 2.03 -3.61
N SER A 62 1.09 2.15 -3.38
CA SER A 62 1.72 1.85 -2.10
C SER A 62 1.23 2.72 -0.94
N ALA A 63 0.61 3.87 -1.19
CA ALA A 63 -0.08 4.61 -0.13
C ALA A 63 -1.29 3.84 0.39
N SER A 64 -2.01 3.09 -0.44
CA SER A 64 -3.10 2.21 0.00
C SER A 64 -2.62 1.14 0.98
N ILE A 65 -1.41 0.60 0.78
CA ILE A 65 -0.76 -0.32 1.73
C ILE A 65 -0.47 0.40 3.05
N THR A 66 0.05 1.62 3.00
CA THR A 66 0.31 2.42 4.20
C THR A 66 -0.98 2.75 4.96
N ILE A 67 -2.05 3.13 4.27
CA ILE A 67 -3.36 3.43 4.88
C ILE A 67 -3.95 2.16 5.52
N PHE A 68 -3.78 0.99 4.90
CA PHE A 68 -4.16 -0.29 5.50
C PHE A 68 -3.46 -0.52 6.84
N PHE A 69 -2.16 -0.23 6.94
CA PHE A 69 -1.42 -0.34 8.20
C PHE A 69 -1.80 0.75 9.22
N LEU A 70 -2.14 1.97 8.78
CA LEU A 70 -2.72 3.00 9.65
C LEU A 70 -4.04 2.52 10.27
N ASP A 71 -4.93 1.93 9.47
CA ASP A 71 -6.19 1.35 9.94
C ASP A 71 -5.95 0.18 10.91
N ALA A 72 -4.94 -0.66 10.64
CA ALA A 72 -4.53 -1.73 11.56
C ALA A 72 -4.08 -1.18 12.92
N LEU A 73 -3.17 -0.21 12.92
CA LEU A 73 -2.65 0.40 14.14
C LEU A 73 -3.74 1.10 14.96
N SER A 74 -4.72 1.73 14.30
CA SER A 74 -5.86 2.37 14.98
C SER A 74 -6.68 1.41 15.85
N ARG A 75 -6.61 0.10 15.57
CA ARG A 75 -7.37 -0.95 16.28
C ARG A 75 -6.58 -1.63 17.38
N ASN A 76 -5.30 -1.28 17.55
CA ASN A 76 -4.42 -2.00 18.45
C ASN A 76 -4.74 -1.70 19.91
N THR A 77 -5.43 -2.64 20.57
CA THR A 77 -5.79 -2.55 21.99
C THR A 77 -4.62 -2.80 22.95
N ASN A 78 -3.40 -3.03 22.43
CA ASN A 78 -2.20 -3.14 23.26
C ASN A 78 -1.57 -1.81 23.62
N LEU A 79 -1.99 -0.73 22.95
CA LEU A 79 -1.45 0.61 23.18
C LEU A 79 -1.90 1.18 24.53
N SER A 80 -1.11 2.13 25.03
CA SER A 80 -1.41 2.91 26.21
C SER A 80 -2.71 3.70 26.05
N SER A 81 -3.42 3.90 27.16
CA SER A 81 -4.57 4.82 27.23
C SER A 81 -4.14 6.29 27.39
N ASN A 82 -2.89 6.54 27.76
CA ASN A 82 -2.34 7.88 27.79
C ASN A 82 -1.91 8.29 26.37
N GLU A 83 -2.50 9.35 25.82
CA GLU A 83 -2.26 9.74 24.41
C GLU A 83 -0.79 10.07 24.10
N VAL A 84 -0.04 10.66 25.04
CA VAL A 84 1.40 10.96 24.82
C VAL A 84 2.20 9.67 24.69
N GLU A 85 1.98 8.72 25.60
CA GLU A 85 2.65 7.41 25.53
C GLU A 85 2.20 6.59 24.32
N LYS A 86 0.90 6.61 24.02
CA LYS A 86 0.32 5.97 22.84
C LYS A 86 0.95 6.48 21.55
N ASN A 87 1.19 7.79 21.43
CA ASN A 87 1.85 8.38 20.26
C ASN A 87 3.29 7.88 20.08
N LYS A 88 4.05 7.76 21.17
CA LYS A 88 5.39 7.16 21.14
C LYS A 88 5.34 5.69 20.73
N GLU A 89 4.40 4.92 21.29
CA GLU A 89 4.21 3.51 20.96
C GLU A 89 3.81 3.30 19.49
N LEU A 90 2.90 4.12 18.97
CA LEU A 90 2.52 4.12 17.55
C LEU A 90 3.72 4.47 16.65
N GLY A 91 4.50 5.48 17.01
CA GLY A 91 5.75 5.82 16.34
C GLY A 91 6.74 4.65 16.30
N LEU A 92 6.91 3.97 17.43
CA LEU A 92 7.72 2.75 17.53
C LEU A 92 7.20 1.62 16.64
N LEU A 93 5.89 1.41 16.57
CA LEU A 93 5.30 0.38 15.71
C LEU A 93 5.56 0.67 14.23
N PHE A 94 5.43 1.92 13.77
CA PHE A 94 5.84 2.29 12.41
C PHE A 94 7.32 2.02 12.14
N LYS A 95 8.21 2.42 13.07
CA LYS A 95 9.66 2.17 12.97
C LYS A 95 10.00 0.68 12.91
N SER A 96 9.16 -0.17 13.50
CA SER A 96 9.36 -1.62 13.51
C SER A 96 8.96 -2.32 12.21
N MET A 97 8.27 -1.67 11.27
CA MET A 97 7.75 -2.32 10.06
C MET A 97 8.85 -2.87 9.15
N VAL A 98 9.90 -2.08 8.87
CA VAL A 98 11.04 -2.58 8.08
C VAL A 98 11.80 -3.69 8.82
N PRO A 99 12.16 -3.54 10.11
CA PRO A 99 12.73 -4.63 10.91
C PRO A 99 11.87 -5.90 10.93
N HIS A 100 10.55 -5.78 10.93
CA HIS A 100 9.63 -6.92 10.83
C HIS A 100 9.77 -7.61 9.46
N ILE A 101 9.78 -6.85 8.36
CA ILE A 101 10.00 -7.41 7.02
C ILE A 101 11.37 -8.10 6.93
N LEU A 102 12.42 -7.49 7.50
CA LEU A 102 13.75 -8.09 7.59
C LEU A 102 13.75 -9.38 8.43
N TYR A 103 13.04 -9.41 9.56
CA TYR A 103 12.88 -10.62 10.37
C TYR A 103 12.25 -11.76 9.55
N LEU A 104 11.24 -11.46 8.72
CA LEU A 104 10.61 -12.45 7.84
C LEU A 104 11.58 -13.00 6.79
N TYR A 105 12.60 -12.22 6.42
CA TYR A 105 13.63 -12.62 5.48
C TYR A 105 14.75 -13.46 6.14
N THR A 106 15.21 -13.09 7.35
CA THR A 106 16.42 -13.69 7.96
C THR A 106 16.17 -14.89 8.87
N GLU A 107 15.02 -14.98 9.55
CA GLU A 107 14.77 -16.00 10.58
C GLU A 107 14.11 -17.26 9.99
N ASP A 108 14.94 -18.04 9.29
CA ASP A 108 14.59 -19.18 8.41
C ASP A 108 13.76 -20.30 9.06
N ALA A 109 13.88 -20.53 10.37
CA ALA A 109 13.28 -21.70 11.04
C ALA A 109 11.86 -21.49 11.62
N LYS A 110 11.37 -20.25 11.71
CA LYS A 110 10.15 -19.91 12.49
C LYS A 110 9.08 -19.16 11.71
N SER A 111 9.46 -18.48 10.63
CA SER A 111 8.54 -17.81 9.72
C SER A 111 8.01 -18.81 8.71
N PRO A 112 6.68 -18.94 8.48
CA PRO A 112 6.20 -19.79 7.40
C PRO A 112 6.84 -19.34 6.09
N THR A 113 7.23 -20.28 5.24
CA THR A 113 7.84 -20.04 3.92
C THR A 113 7.17 -18.92 3.14
N ILE A 114 5.85 -18.81 3.27
CA ILE A 114 5.00 -17.83 2.62
C ILE A 114 5.24 -16.37 3.06
N MET A 115 5.77 -16.14 4.26
CA MET A 115 6.07 -14.80 4.77
C MET A 115 7.51 -14.38 4.43
N ARG A 116 8.41 -15.34 4.15
CA ARG A 116 9.73 -15.08 3.51
C ARG A 116 9.57 -14.42 2.14
N LEU A 117 8.43 -14.63 1.50
CA LEU A 117 8.08 -14.07 0.20
C LEU A 117 7.94 -12.53 0.22
N ALA A 118 7.49 -11.95 1.34
CA ALA A 118 7.30 -10.50 1.47
C ALA A 118 8.64 -9.73 1.38
N GLY A 119 9.68 -10.17 2.09
CA GLY A 119 11.01 -9.53 2.05
C GLY A 119 11.78 -9.75 0.73
N ASN A 120 11.41 -10.80 -0.03
CA ASN A 120 12.02 -11.14 -1.31
C ASN A 120 11.40 -10.41 -2.50
N ILE A 121 10.12 -10.00 -2.41
CA ILE A 121 9.49 -9.12 -3.42
C ILE A 121 10.04 -7.70 -3.29
N THR A 122 10.36 -7.24 -2.08
CA THR A 122 10.91 -5.90 -1.82
C THR A 122 12.40 -5.77 -2.17
N GLY A 123 13.01 -6.77 -2.83
CA GLY A 123 14.39 -6.74 -3.34
C GLY A 123 15.49 -6.64 -2.28
N LEU A 124 15.24 -7.08 -1.04
CA LEU A 124 16.21 -7.00 0.05
C LEU A 124 17.19 -8.20 0.10
N GLY A 125 17.27 -9.02 -0.95
CA GLY A 125 18.08 -10.24 -0.95
C GLY A 125 18.46 -10.82 -2.31
N ASP A 126 19.71 -11.27 -2.43
CA ASP A 126 20.16 -12.13 -3.53
C ASP A 126 19.47 -13.50 -3.44
N GLY A 127 18.77 -13.90 -4.50
CA GLY A 127 18.06 -15.19 -4.56
C GLY A 127 16.55 -15.16 -4.27
N GLY A 128 15.94 -13.97 -4.22
CA GLY A 128 14.49 -13.80 -4.06
C GLY A 128 13.62 -14.26 -5.24
N PHE A 129 12.31 -13.98 -5.17
CA PHE A 129 11.32 -14.44 -6.16
C PHE A 129 11.72 -14.11 -7.60
N ILE A 130 12.10 -12.86 -7.86
CA ILE A 130 12.48 -12.41 -9.21
C ILE A 130 13.71 -13.16 -9.71
N HIS A 131 14.69 -13.45 -8.85
CA HIS A 131 15.88 -14.22 -9.23
C HIS A 131 15.51 -15.69 -9.56
N LYS A 132 14.66 -16.31 -8.74
CA LYS A 132 14.16 -17.67 -8.99
C LYS A 132 13.29 -17.73 -10.24
N LEU A 133 12.47 -16.71 -10.49
CA LEU A 133 11.67 -16.59 -11.70
C LEU A 133 12.56 -16.40 -12.93
N LYS A 134 13.60 -15.55 -12.87
CA LYS A 134 14.63 -15.44 -13.92
C LYS A 134 15.32 -16.78 -14.19
N SER A 135 15.64 -17.53 -13.14
CA SER A 135 16.23 -18.86 -13.26
C SER A 135 15.27 -19.85 -13.92
N ALA A 136 14.01 -19.87 -13.50
CA ALA A 136 12.98 -20.75 -14.06
C ALA A 136 12.73 -20.43 -15.54
N VAL A 137 12.62 -19.14 -15.89
CA VAL A 137 12.48 -18.67 -17.28
C VAL A 137 13.74 -18.98 -18.11
N LYS A 138 14.94 -18.97 -17.52
CA LYS A 138 16.15 -19.29 -18.28
C LYS A 138 16.31 -20.79 -18.52
N ILE A 139 16.05 -21.61 -17.52
CA ILE A 139 16.49 -23.01 -17.47
C ILE A 139 15.37 -23.99 -17.82
N ALA A 140 14.15 -23.74 -17.33
CA ALA A 140 13.09 -24.74 -17.40
C ALA A 140 12.66 -25.06 -18.83
N LYS A 141 12.61 -26.34 -19.19
CA LYS A 141 12.18 -26.81 -20.51
C LYS A 141 10.68 -27.08 -20.57
N ASP A 142 10.08 -27.35 -19.42
CA ASP A 142 8.66 -27.62 -19.26
C ASP A 142 8.11 -27.05 -17.95
N LEU A 143 6.79 -27.20 -17.78
CA LEU A 143 6.06 -26.69 -16.62
C LEU A 143 6.48 -27.35 -15.29
N PRO A 144 6.65 -28.69 -15.20
CA PRO A 144 7.21 -29.32 -14.00
C PRO A 144 8.55 -28.73 -13.57
N GLU A 145 9.53 -28.64 -14.48
CA GLU A 145 10.86 -28.10 -14.17
C GLU A 145 10.78 -26.62 -13.77
N PHE A 146 9.88 -25.86 -14.40
CA PHE A 146 9.65 -24.46 -14.05
C PHE A 146 9.21 -24.28 -12.60
N PHE A 147 8.23 -25.08 -12.15
CA PHE A 147 7.76 -25.01 -10.76
C PHE A 147 8.73 -25.68 -9.77
N ASP A 148 9.53 -26.65 -10.20
CA ASP A 148 10.61 -27.21 -9.37
C ASP A 148 11.68 -26.14 -9.07
N ILE A 149 12.08 -25.36 -10.09
CA ILE A 149 13.04 -24.25 -9.92
C ILE A 149 12.47 -23.12 -9.06
N LEU A 150 11.20 -22.74 -9.28
CA LEU A 150 10.52 -21.76 -8.42
C LEU A 150 10.39 -22.28 -6.98
N GLY A 151 10.17 -23.58 -6.82
CA GLY A 151 9.98 -24.25 -5.54
C GLY A 151 8.93 -23.54 -4.69
N ASP A 152 9.35 -23.14 -3.50
CA ASP A 152 8.53 -22.47 -2.50
C ASP A 152 7.99 -21.09 -2.92
N TYR A 153 8.53 -20.48 -3.98
CA TYR A 153 8.04 -19.22 -4.52
C TYR A 153 6.87 -19.36 -5.49
N GLY A 154 6.54 -20.59 -5.90
CA GLY A 154 5.43 -20.87 -6.81
C GLY A 154 4.14 -20.11 -6.48
N PRO A 155 3.69 -20.06 -5.22
CA PRO A 155 2.47 -19.34 -4.83
C PRO A 155 2.43 -17.83 -5.10
N LEU A 156 3.57 -17.16 -5.25
CA LEU A 156 3.61 -15.73 -5.60
C LEU A 156 3.29 -15.45 -7.05
N LEU A 157 3.58 -16.42 -7.92
CA LEU A 157 3.37 -16.26 -9.34
C LEU A 157 1.89 -16.00 -9.59
N ASN A 158 1.60 -14.97 -10.39
CA ASN A 158 0.24 -14.68 -10.81
C ASN A 158 -0.42 -15.95 -11.39
N THR A 159 -1.61 -16.24 -10.89
CA THR A 159 -2.35 -17.45 -11.25
C THR A 159 -2.72 -17.51 -12.73
N GLU A 160 -2.98 -16.37 -13.36
CA GLU A 160 -3.25 -16.28 -14.79
C GLU A 160 -1.98 -16.59 -15.60
N VAL A 161 -0.80 -16.18 -15.13
CA VAL A 161 0.48 -16.61 -15.72
C VAL A 161 0.66 -18.12 -15.58
N ALA A 162 0.35 -18.70 -14.42
CA ALA A 162 0.44 -20.14 -14.20
C ALA A 162 -0.54 -20.93 -15.09
N LYS A 163 -1.76 -20.42 -15.31
CA LYS A 163 -2.74 -20.98 -16.26
C LYS A 163 -2.23 -20.85 -17.70
N GLY A 164 -1.70 -19.69 -18.07
CA GLY A 164 -1.08 -19.44 -19.36
C GLY A 164 0.06 -20.43 -19.66
N LEU A 165 1.01 -20.59 -18.73
CA LEU A 165 2.12 -21.54 -18.87
C LEU A 165 1.65 -23.00 -19.07
N ARG A 166 0.47 -23.38 -18.57
CA ARG A 166 -0.13 -24.69 -18.88
C ARG A 166 -0.69 -24.78 -20.29
N ARG A 167 -1.37 -23.72 -20.72
CA ARG A 167 -2.03 -23.65 -22.04
C ARG A 167 -0.97 -23.62 -23.14
N ASN A 168 0.01 -22.71 -23.01
CA ASN A 168 1.14 -22.59 -23.92
C ASN A 168 2.41 -22.20 -23.15
N PHE A 169 3.21 -23.20 -22.77
CA PHE A 169 4.42 -22.98 -21.99
C PHE A 169 5.43 -22.07 -22.70
N SER A 170 5.67 -22.28 -24.00
CA SER A 170 6.69 -21.53 -24.74
C SER A 170 6.35 -20.04 -24.86
N PHE A 171 5.11 -19.74 -25.25
CA PHE A 171 4.63 -18.35 -25.37
C PHE A 171 4.65 -17.63 -24.02
N HIS A 172 4.03 -18.19 -22.99
CA HIS A 172 3.94 -17.52 -21.68
C HIS A 172 5.28 -17.44 -20.96
N LYS A 173 6.20 -18.38 -21.20
CA LYS A 173 7.59 -18.28 -20.74
C LYS A 173 8.34 -17.13 -21.41
N ALA A 174 8.12 -16.90 -22.71
CA ALA A 174 8.67 -15.74 -23.41
C ALA A 174 8.08 -14.42 -22.90
N GLN A 175 6.76 -14.36 -22.67
CA GLN A 175 6.10 -13.21 -22.05
C GLN A 175 6.62 -12.93 -20.64
N LEU A 176 6.90 -13.98 -19.86
CA LEU A 176 7.56 -13.85 -18.56
C LEU A 176 8.98 -13.30 -18.68
N ALA A 177 9.74 -13.70 -19.70
CA ALA A 177 11.08 -13.16 -19.96
C ALA A 177 11.02 -11.66 -20.24
N GLU A 178 10.11 -11.23 -21.12
CA GLU A 178 9.86 -9.82 -21.40
C GLU A 178 9.43 -9.05 -20.15
N SER A 179 8.45 -9.58 -19.41
CA SER A 179 8.02 -9.00 -18.12
C SER A 179 9.19 -8.82 -17.16
N LEU A 180 10.11 -9.79 -17.07
CA LEU A 180 11.26 -9.73 -16.17
C LEU A 180 12.32 -8.71 -16.58
N GLU A 181 12.38 -8.33 -17.85
CA GLU A 181 13.28 -7.29 -18.37
C GLU A 181 12.75 -5.89 -18.03
N VAL A 182 11.42 -5.71 -18.06
CA VAL A 182 10.76 -4.42 -17.79
C VAL A 182 10.11 -4.32 -16.40
N PHE A 183 10.23 -5.36 -15.57
CA PHE A 183 9.59 -5.38 -14.26
C PHE A 183 10.11 -4.25 -13.38
N GLY A 184 9.20 -3.37 -12.94
CA GLY A 184 9.55 -2.20 -12.14
C GLY A 184 10.37 -1.14 -12.87
N SER A 185 10.63 -1.29 -14.19
CA SER A 185 11.21 -0.20 -15.00
C SER A 185 10.19 0.89 -15.29
N PHE A 186 8.89 0.56 -15.18
CA PHE A 186 7.79 1.49 -15.38
C PHE A 186 7.87 2.18 -16.75
N ASP A 187 8.35 1.46 -17.78
CA ASP A 187 8.59 1.99 -19.13
C ASP A 187 7.30 2.09 -19.95
N ALA A 188 6.46 3.04 -19.58
CA ALA A 188 5.27 3.39 -20.35
C ALA A 188 5.58 3.97 -21.74
N LYS A 189 6.85 4.30 -22.04
CA LYS A 189 7.28 4.87 -23.32
C LYS A 189 7.45 3.82 -24.39
N SER A 190 8.18 2.75 -24.08
CA SER A 190 8.56 1.73 -25.08
C SER A 190 7.66 0.50 -25.01
N ASP A 191 7.08 0.21 -23.84
CA ASP A 191 6.35 -1.04 -23.60
C ASP A 191 4.93 -1.02 -24.18
N LYS A 192 4.77 -1.63 -25.37
CA LYS A 192 3.45 -1.76 -26.03
C LYS A 192 2.49 -2.72 -25.36
N SER A 193 2.99 -3.66 -24.57
CA SER A 193 2.17 -4.68 -23.94
C SER A 193 1.82 -4.35 -22.49
N ILE A 194 2.19 -3.16 -22.00
CA ILE A 194 2.08 -2.75 -20.58
C ILE A 194 0.68 -2.91 -19.97
N PHE A 195 -0.39 -2.80 -20.76
CA PHE A 195 -1.78 -2.98 -20.28
C PHE A 195 -2.31 -4.41 -20.43
N TYR A 196 -1.63 -5.28 -21.15
CA TYR A 196 -2.10 -6.64 -21.46
C TYR A 196 -1.29 -7.71 -20.73
N ARG A 197 0.01 -7.49 -20.60
CA ARG A 197 0.94 -8.44 -20.03
C ARG A 197 0.60 -8.71 -18.57
N GLN A 198 0.33 -9.98 -18.27
CA GLN A 198 -0.04 -10.42 -16.94
C GLN A 198 1.08 -10.09 -15.94
N GLY A 199 0.70 -9.60 -14.76
CA GLY A 199 1.66 -9.26 -13.71
C GLY A 199 2.45 -10.47 -13.22
N LEU A 200 3.70 -10.26 -12.80
CA LEU A 200 4.53 -11.36 -12.28
C LEU A 200 4.03 -11.85 -10.91
N VAL A 201 3.48 -10.95 -10.11
CA VAL A 201 3.06 -11.18 -8.72
C VAL A 201 1.53 -11.18 -8.65
N ASP A 202 0.95 -12.12 -7.89
CA ASP A 202 -0.45 -12.07 -7.51
C ASP A 202 -0.67 -11.08 -6.36
N PHE A 203 -1.15 -9.87 -6.68
CA PHE A 203 -1.42 -8.81 -5.69
C PHE A 203 -2.52 -9.18 -4.69
N LYS A 204 -3.46 -10.06 -5.05
CA LYS A 204 -4.52 -10.51 -4.12
C LYS A 204 -3.92 -11.42 -3.06
N PHE A 205 -3.01 -12.30 -3.47
CA PHE A 205 -2.26 -13.11 -2.51
C PHE A 205 -1.29 -12.27 -1.66
N LEU A 206 -0.60 -11.31 -2.28
CA LEU A 206 0.24 -10.37 -1.56
C LEU A 206 -0.58 -9.58 -0.51
N GLY A 207 -1.82 -9.21 -0.83
CA GLY A 207 -2.77 -8.63 0.10
C GLY A 207 -3.04 -9.53 1.32
N ILE A 208 -3.19 -10.84 1.15
CA ILE A 208 -3.33 -11.79 2.27
C ILE A 208 -2.06 -11.80 3.14
N ILE A 209 -0.88 -11.77 2.52
CA ILE A 209 0.41 -11.70 3.25
C ILE A 209 0.48 -10.41 4.07
N PHE A 210 0.19 -9.26 3.47
CA PHE A 210 0.10 -7.99 4.20
C PHE A 210 -0.97 -8.04 5.29
N GLY A 211 -2.09 -8.72 5.05
CA GLY A 211 -3.13 -8.99 6.04
C GLY A 211 -2.62 -9.65 7.31
N ARG A 212 -1.74 -10.66 7.16
CA ARG A 212 -1.14 -11.35 8.30
C ARG A 212 -0.14 -10.48 9.05
N VAL A 213 0.59 -9.61 8.37
CA VAL A 213 1.47 -8.61 9.02
C VAL A 213 0.61 -7.58 9.75
N ALA A 214 -0.46 -7.09 9.13
CA ALA A 214 -1.37 -6.10 9.70
C ALA A 214 -2.12 -6.64 10.92
N ASP A 215 -2.50 -7.91 10.95
CA ASP A 215 -3.10 -8.55 12.14
C ASP A 215 -2.19 -8.46 13.38
N PHE A 216 -0.87 -8.57 13.20
CA PHE A 216 0.09 -8.38 14.29
C PHE A 216 0.06 -6.94 14.80
N TYR A 217 0.04 -5.96 13.90
CA TYR A 217 -0.02 -4.53 14.24
C TYR A 217 -1.39 -4.08 14.76
N ALA A 218 -2.48 -4.78 14.42
CA ALA A 218 -3.82 -4.57 14.95
C ALA A 218 -4.03 -5.22 16.33
N GLY A 219 -3.06 -5.99 16.83
CA GLY A 219 -3.20 -6.70 18.09
C GLY A 219 -4.14 -7.91 18.03
N TYR A 220 -4.42 -8.43 16.82
CA TYR A 220 -5.24 -9.63 16.61
C TYR A 220 -4.48 -10.95 16.83
N GLY A 221 -3.23 -10.88 17.30
CA GLY A 221 -2.48 -12.04 17.74
C GLY A 221 -3.08 -12.70 18.99
N ALA A 222 -2.64 -13.92 19.31
CA ALA A 222 -3.01 -14.59 20.56
C ALA A 222 -2.45 -13.84 21.79
N ASP A 223 -3.02 -14.09 22.98
CA ASP A 223 -2.65 -13.41 24.23
C ASP A 223 -1.14 -13.41 24.51
N LYS A 224 -0.45 -14.52 24.21
CA LYS A 224 1.01 -14.63 24.36
C LYS A 224 1.76 -13.63 23.46
N VAL A 225 1.27 -13.41 22.23
CA VAL A 225 1.82 -12.42 21.29
C VAL A 225 1.60 -11.01 21.85
N ASN A 226 0.36 -10.71 22.21
CA ASN A 226 -0.04 -9.41 22.74
C ASN A 226 0.70 -9.05 24.04
N THR A 227 0.93 -10.03 24.92
CA THR A 227 1.74 -9.85 26.13
C THR A 227 3.18 -9.44 25.80
N LYS A 228 3.79 -10.09 24.80
CA LYS A 228 5.15 -9.74 24.36
C LYS A 228 5.21 -8.42 23.62
N MET A 229 4.19 -8.11 22.82
CA MET A 229 4.04 -6.81 22.17
C MET A 229 3.98 -5.69 23.22
N LYS A 230 3.12 -5.81 24.23
CA LYS A 230 3.04 -4.85 25.35
C LYS A 230 4.39 -4.70 26.05
N LYS A 231 5.12 -5.80 26.28
CA LYS A 231 6.47 -5.72 26.86
C LYS A 231 7.43 -4.93 25.97
N PHE A 232 7.41 -5.15 24.66
CA PHE A 232 8.19 -4.38 23.69
C PHE A 232 7.84 -2.89 23.76
N LEU A 233 6.55 -2.54 23.65
CA LEU A 233 6.04 -1.18 23.71
C LEU A 233 6.46 -0.47 25.01
N ASN A 234 6.08 -1.02 26.17
CA ASN A 234 6.38 -0.45 27.48
C ASN A 234 7.89 -0.27 27.74
N THR A 235 8.74 -1.07 27.11
CA THR A 235 10.20 -1.01 27.32
C THR A 235 10.86 -0.01 26.37
N CYS A 236 10.30 0.20 25.19
CA CYS A 236 11.03 0.80 24.07
C CYS A 236 10.43 2.12 23.55
N SER A 237 9.17 2.44 23.88
CA SER A 237 8.50 3.66 23.42
C SER A 237 9.20 4.94 23.87
N ASP A 238 9.66 4.99 25.12
CA ASP A 238 10.35 6.17 25.64
C ASP A 238 11.68 6.44 24.94
N VAL A 239 12.48 5.38 24.69
CA VAL A 239 13.77 5.53 24.03
C VAL A 239 13.62 5.76 22.52
N SER A 240 12.46 5.44 21.93
CA SER A 240 12.19 5.60 20.51
C SER A 240 11.81 7.00 20.08
N PHE A 241 11.30 7.79 21.01
CA PHE A 241 10.91 9.16 20.74
C PHE A 241 12.09 9.95 20.13
N ASN A 242 11.85 10.62 19.00
CA ASN A 242 12.86 11.39 18.27
C ASN A 242 14.06 10.56 17.75
N LYS A 243 13.95 9.24 17.63
CA LYS A 243 15.03 8.37 17.11
C LYS A 243 14.58 7.41 16.02
N GLU A 244 15.44 7.18 15.05
CA GLU A 244 15.27 6.13 14.05
C GLU A 244 15.51 4.74 14.63
N TRP A 245 15.10 3.69 13.92
CA TRP A 245 15.27 2.31 14.40
C TRP A 245 16.72 1.95 14.72
N SER A 246 17.67 2.36 13.87
CA SER A 246 19.11 2.13 14.07
C SER A 246 19.60 2.77 15.37
N GLU A 247 19.15 3.98 15.68
CA GLU A 247 19.47 4.72 16.90
C GLU A 247 18.81 4.12 18.14
N ILE A 248 17.59 3.60 18.01
CA ILE A 248 16.87 2.89 19.08
C ILE A 248 17.66 1.65 19.51
N VAL A 249 18.01 0.79 18.54
CA VAL A 249 18.73 -0.45 18.83
C VAL A 249 20.14 -0.15 19.35
N LYS A 250 20.80 0.91 18.87
CA LYS A 250 22.08 1.36 19.41
C LYS A 250 21.96 1.82 20.87
N ALA A 251 20.92 2.58 21.21
CA ALA A 251 20.71 3.10 22.55
C ALA A 251 20.20 2.03 23.54
N LYS A 252 19.37 1.09 23.07
CA LYS A 252 18.74 0.05 23.88
C LYS A 252 18.61 -1.25 23.08
N PRO A 253 19.70 -2.04 22.96
CA PRO A 253 19.75 -3.25 22.11
C PRO A 253 18.63 -4.26 22.37
N ILE A 254 18.19 -4.39 23.63
CA ILE A 254 17.09 -5.27 24.04
C ILE A 254 15.77 -5.00 23.28
N CYS A 255 15.59 -3.81 22.69
CA CYS A 255 14.40 -3.51 21.89
C CYS A 255 14.29 -4.39 20.64
N LYS A 256 15.42 -4.73 20.00
CA LYS A 256 15.44 -5.68 18.88
C LYS A 256 14.98 -7.07 19.36
N ASP A 257 15.52 -7.52 20.49
CA ASP A 257 15.20 -8.85 21.05
C ASP A 257 13.74 -8.95 21.49
N LEU A 258 13.17 -7.87 22.04
CA LEU A 258 11.76 -7.83 22.44
C LEU A 258 10.83 -7.84 21.23
N LEU A 259 11.15 -7.10 20.17
CA LEU A 259 10.44 -7.18 18.90
C LEU A 259 10.50 -8.61 18.36
N HIS A 260 11.70 -9.18 18.22
CA HIS A 260 11.89 -10.55 17.75
C HIS A 260 11.14 -11.57 18.62
N ALA A 261 11.12 -11.40 19.95
CA ALA A 261 10.39 -12.30 20.84
C ALA A 261 8.88 -12.26 20.58
N SER A 262 8.32 -11.09 20.24
CA SER A 262 6.91 -10.93 19.89
C SER A 262 6.59 -11.54 18.52
N LEU A 263 7.46 -11.33 17.52
CA LEU A 263 7.36 -11.92 16.18
C LEU A 263 7.49 -13.45 16.24
N ASP A 264 8.44 -13.98 17.00
CA ASP A 264 8.58 -15.41 17.29
C ASP A 264 7.26 -15.98 17.82
N ALA A 265 6.64 -15.33 18.80
CA ALA A 265 5.36 -15.82 19.33
C ALA A 265 4.23 -15.76 18.30
N TYR A 266 4.31 -14.84 17.34
CA TYR A 266 3.30 -14.65 16.30
C TYR A 266 3.47 -15.62 15.12
N TYR A 267 4.69 -15.92 14.71
CA TYR A 267 4.96 -16.76 13.54
C TYR A 267 5.21 -18.22 13.88
N GLN A 268 5.76 -18.51 15.07
CA GLN A 268 6.11 -19.87 15.45
C GLN A 268 4.87 -20.77 15.49
N ALA A 269 5.01 -21.93 14.86
CA ALA A 269 4.02 -22.98 14.87
C ALA A 269 3.74 -23.45 16.32
N PRO A 270 2.46 -23.50 16.75
CA PRO A 270 2.14 -23.90 18.11
C PRO A 270 2.44 -25.38 18.33
N THR A 271 2.96 -25.71 19.51
CA THR A 271 3.22 -27.09 19.92
C THR A 271 2.15 -27.53 20.91
N VAL A 272 1.64 -28.75 20.74
CA VAL A 272 0.68 -29.36 21.66
C VAL A 272 1.15 -30.75 22.07
N GLU A 273 0.92 -31.10 23.32
CA GLU A 273 1.14 -32.45 23.80
C GLU A 273 -0.01 -33.35 23.36
N ARG A 274 0.26 -34.35 22.52
CA ARG A 274 -0.71 -35.37 22.11
C ARG A 274 -0.38 -36.70 22.76
N ARG A 275 -1.39 -37.33 23.35
CA ARG A 275 -1.30 -38.69 23.86
C ARG A 275 -1.49 -39.66 22.69
N ILE A 276 -0.39 -40.30 22.28
CA ILE A 276 -0.39 -41.26 21.16
C ILE A 276 -0.50 -42.68 21.72
N ARG A 277 -1.41 -43.46 21.17
CA ARG A 277 -1.62 -44.87 21.52
C ARG A 277 -0.74 -45.75 20.64
N ASN A 278 0.31 -46.34 21.22
CA ASN A 278 1.11 -47.35 20.54
C ASN A 278 0.53 -48.74 20.82
N HIS A 279 0.25 -49.50 19.76
CA HIS A 279 -0.14 -50.90 19.89
C HIS A 279 1.13 -51.76 20.03
N GLY A 280 1.45 -52.18 21.25
CA GLY A 280 2.51 -53.13 21.53
C GLY A 280 1.96 -54.53 21.75
N LYS A 281 2.82 -55.55 21.68
CA LYS A 281 2.48 -56.97 21.94
C LYS A 281 1.88 -57.22 23.34
N SER A 282 2.09 -56.29 24.29
CA SER A 282 1.63 -56.37 25.68
C SER A 282 0.40 -55.47 25.96
N GLY A 283 -0.32 -55.03 24.92
CA GLY A 283 -1.46 -54.11 25.05
C GLY A 283 -1.12 -52.65 24.71
N PRO A 284 -2.13 -51.74 24.76
CA PRO A 284 -1.97 -50.35 24.37
C PRO A 284 -1.14 -49.57 25.38
N ARG A 285 0.02 -49.04 24.95
CA ARG A 285 0.81 -48.08 25.73
C ARG A 285 0.54 -46.68 25.22
N PHE A 286 0.30 -45.75 26.12
CA PHE A 286 0.16 -44.34 25.78
C PHE A 286 1.48 -43.61 26.04
N ARG A 287 1.94 -42.80 25.08
CA ARG A 287 3.05 -41.86 25.27
C ARG A 287 2.58 -40.46 24.94
N THR A 288 2.99 -39.48 25.74
CA THR A 288 2.82 -38.07 25.40
C THR A 288 3.92 -37.68 24.43
N ARG A 289 3.56 -37.08 23.30
CA ARG A 289 4.49 -36.53 22.32
C ARG A 289 4.11 -35.09 22.03
N THR A 290 5.10 -34.20 22.06
CA THR A 290 4.94 -32.83 21.56
C THR A 290 4.83 -32.88 20.05
N VAL A 291 3.72 -32.40 19.51
CA VAL A 291 3.46 -32.31 18.08
C VAL A 291 3.34 -30.83 17.72
N THR A 292 4.11 -30.42 16.71
CA THR A 292 3.99 -29.10 16.10
C THR A 292 2.77 -29.09 15.19
N LEU A 293 1.84 -28.17 15.43
CA LEU A 293 0.66 -27.97 14.59
C LEU A 293 0.96 -26.96 13.48
N GLU A 294 0.18 -27.02 12.41
CA GLU A 294 0.19 -25.96 11.39
C GLU A 294 -0.22 -24.61 12.01
N ARG A 295 0.56 -23.57 11.74
CA ARG A 295 0.24 -22.21 12.20
C ARG A 295 -0.98 -21.70 11.46
N LYS A 296 -1.98 -21.25 12.22
CA LYS A 296 -3.14 -20.51 11.69
C LYS A 296 -2.98 -19.03 12.01
N PHE A 297 -3.21 -18.18 11.02
CA PHE A 297 -3.27 -16.73 11.19
C PHE A 297 -4.73 -16.29 11.30
N PRO A 298 -5.04 -15.20 12.01
CA PRO A 298 -6.39 -14.66 12.06
C PRO A 298 -6.91 -14.30 10.66
N GLU A 299 -6.04 -13.67 9.87
CA GLU A 299 -6.33 -13.06 8.57
C GLU A 299 -7.59 -12.21 8.68
N ARG A 300 -7.64 -11.36 9.71
CA ARG A 300 -8.84 -10.58 10.03
C ARG A 300 -8.78 -9.24 9.34
N MET A 301 -7.67 -8.51 9.48
CA MET A 301 -7.51 -7.16 8.93
C MET A 301 -7.82 -7.06 7.43
N ILE A 302 -7.36 -8.04 6.63
CA ILE A 302 -7.55 -8.01 5.18
C ILE A 302 -9.01 -8.10 4.73
N PHE A 303 -9.91 -8.56 5.60
CA PHE A 303 -11.35 -8.63 5.31
C PHE A 303 -12.17 -7.60 6.11
N GLU A 304 -11.53 -6.74 6.88
CA GLU A 304 -12.22 -5.60 7.50
C GLU A 304 -12.69 -4.63 6.41
N LYS A 305 -13.83 -3.97 6.65
CA LYS A 305 -14.34 -2.93 5.77
C LYS A 305 -13.39 -1.74 5.76
N VAL A 306 -13.14 -1.17 4.59
CA VAL A 306 -12.32 0.04 4.46
C VAL A 306 -12.98 1.15 5.27
N GLY A 307 -12.20 1.84 6.09
CA GLY A 307 -12.70 2.92 6.93
C GLY A 307 -13.20 2.50 8.33
N SER A 308 -13.23 1.20 8.66
CA SER A 308 -13.91 0.75 9.90
C SER A 308 -13.12 0.94 11.20
N GLY A 309 -11.82 1.25 11.17
CA GLY A 309 -11.02 1.65 12.34
C GLY A 309 -10.63 3.11 12.25
N LEU A 310 -10.03 3.51 11.14
CA LEU A 310 -9.68 4.88 10.75
C LEU A 310 -10.45 5.29 9.50
N LYS A 311 -10.96 6.54 9.40
CA LYS A 311 -11.55 7.08 8.16
C LYS A 311 -10.51 6.99 7.03
N ALA A 312 -10.78 6.20 6.01
CA ALA A 312 -9.78 5.82 5.00
C ALA A 312 -10.35 5.90 3.59
N PHE A 313 -9.58 6.52 2.69
CA PHE A 313 -9.94 6.72 1.28
C PHE A 313 -8.82 6.27 0.35
N PRO A 314 -8.50 4.96 0.31
CA PRO A 314 -7.64 4.44 -0.73
C PRO A 314 -8.33 4.60 -2.10
N THR A 315 -7.53 4.63 -3.16
CA THR A 315 -8.00 5.05 -4.49
C THR A 315 -7.38 4.27 -5.64
N THR A 316 -8.05 4.26 -6.78
CA THR A 316 -7.58 3.66 -8.03
C THR A 316 -8.12 4.40 -9.26
N SER A 317 -7.42 4.32 -10.39
CA SER A 317 -7.99 4.62 -11.71
C SER A 317 -9.01 3.56 -12.10
N LEU A 318 -10.14 3.99 -12.64
CA LEU A 318 -11.20 3.13 -13.13
C LEU A 318 -11.38 3.30 -14.63
N VAL A 319 -11.33 2.18 -15.34
CA VAL A 319 -11.77 2.04 -16.73
C VAL A 319 -13.20 1.52 -16.70
N VAL A 320 -14.14 2.32 -17.20
CA VAL A 320 -15.58 2.06 -17.10
C VAL A 320 -16.26 2.09 -18.47
N GLY A 321 -17.48 1.56 -18.53
CA GLY A 321 -18.33 1.62 -19.73
C GLY A 321 -17.76 0.79 -20.87
N ASP A 322 -17.93 1.27 -22.11
CA ASP A 322 -17.51 0.54 -23.32
C ASP A 322 -16.00 0.23 -23.32
N ALA A 323 -15.17 1.06 -22.69
CA ALA A 323 -13.74 0.80 -22.56
C ALA A 323 -13.42 -0.49 -21.81
N ALA A 324 -14.20 -0.85 -20.77
CA ALA A 324 -14.01 -2.10 -20.03
C ALA A 324 -14.28 -3.32 -20.93
N ILE A 325 -15.32 -3.25 -21.77
CA ILE A 325 -15.68 -4.30 -22.73
C ILE A 325 -14.61 -4.39 -23.84
N ARG A 326 -14.19 -3.25 -24.41
CA ARG A 326 -13.12 -3.20 -25.42
C ARG A 326 -11.82 -3.80 -24.87
N TYR A 327 -11.46 -3.44 -23.64
CA TYR A 327 -10.28 -3.99 -22.97
C TYR A 327 -10.36 -5.50 -22.80
N LYS A 328 -11.48 -6.02 -22.29
CA LYS A 328 -11.70 -7.47 -22.13
C LYS A 328 -11.50 -8.22 -23.44
N ASN A 329 -12.08 -7.72 -24.53
CA ASN A 329 -11.95 -8.32 -25.87
C ASN A 329 -10.52 -8.22 -26.42
N LEU A 330 -9.82 -7.11 -26.18
CA LEU A 330 -8.42 -6.93 -26.55
C LEU A 330 -7.48 -7.85 -25.76
N LEU A 331 -7.71 -8.00 -24.46
CA LEU A 331 -6.94 -8.91 -23.60
C LEU A 331 -7.13 -10.37 -24.02
N GLN A 332 -8.37 -10.78 -24.30
CA GLN A 332 -8.64 -12.12 -24.83
C GLN A 332 -7.91 -12.34 -26.18
N ARG A 333 -7.99 -11.37 -27.10
CA ARG A 333 -7.25 -11.44 -28.37
C ARG A 333 -5.73 -11.51 -28.19
N TYR A 334 -5.19 -10.77 -27.22
CA TYR A 334 -3.76 -10.80 -26.88
C TYR A 334 -3.34 -12.21 -26.42
N GLU A 335 -4.15 -12.84 -25.58
CA GLU A 335 -3.89 -14.19 -25.06
C GLU A 335 -4.07 -15.29 -26.13
N GLU A 336 -5.07 -15.17 -27.01
CA GLU A 336 -5.38 -16.16 -28.05
C GLU A 336 -4.43 -16.10 -29.25
N ASN A 337 -4.08 -14.90 -29.72
CA ASN A 337 -3.31 -14.73 -30.96
C ASN A 337 -1.79 -14.80 -30.75
N GLU A 338 -1.34 -15.08 -29.51
CA GLU A 338 0.07 -15.00 -29.12
C GLU A 338 0.70 -13.65 -29.56
N ALA A 339 -0.12 -12.60 -29.61
CA ALA A 339 0.12 -11.48 -30.50
C ALA A 339 1.32 -10.66 -30.03
N LYS A 340 2.35 -10.59 -30.89
CA LYS A 340 3.53 -9.73 -30.71
C LYS A 340 3.21 -8.24 -30.85
N ASP A 341 2.12 -7.90 -31.54
CA ASP A 341 1.57 -6.55 -31.66
C ASP A 341 0.07 -6.63 -31.43
N VAL A 342 -0.41 -5.99 -30.36
CA VAL A 342 -1.83 -5.77 -30.14
C VAL A 342 -2.14 -4.30 -30.38
N GLU A 343 -3.32 -4.08 -30.96
CA GLU A 343 -3.90 -2.76 -31.13
C GLU A 343 -3.76 -1.94 -29.84
N SER A 344 -3.40 -0.67 -29.97
CA SER A 344 -3.28 0.22 -28.82
C SER A 344 -4.63 0.34 -28.13
N PHE A 345 -4.69 -0.05 -26.85
CA PHE A 345 -5.84 0.26 -26.02
C PHE A 345 -5.81 1.74 -25.62
N SER A 346 -6.92 2.43 -25.87
CA SER A 346 -7.15 3.78 -25.36
C SER A 346 -8.58 3.95 -24.86
N LEU A 347 -8.77 4.94 -23.98
CA LEU A 347 -10.06 5.36 -23.46
C LEU A 347 -10.29 6.85 -23.66
N ASP A 348 -11.56 7.25 -23.68
CA ASP A 348 -11.97 8.64 -23.62
C ASP A 348 -11.83 9.18 -22.19
N PHE A 349 -11.06 10.25 -22.03
CA PHE A 349 -10.80 10.85 -20.73
C PHE A 349 -12.09 11.27 -20.02
N ASN A 350 -13.08 11.80 -20.74
CA ASN A 350 -14.26 12.43 -20.14
C ASN A 350 -15.28 11.40 -19.63
N SER A 351 -15.53 10.37 -20.42
CA SER A 351 -16.59 9.40 -20.20
C SER A 351 -16.08 8.08 -19.59
N GLU A 352 -14.87 7.63 -19.94
CA GLU A 352 -14.42 6.25 -19.66
C GLU A 352 -13.33 6.14 -18.57
N LEU A 353 -12.68 7.26 -18.19
CA LEU A 353 -11.80 7.31 -17.01
C LEU A 353 -12.50 7.93 -15.81
N LYS A 354 -12.48 7.23 -14.67
CA LYS A 354 -12.90 7.75 -13.36
C LYS A 354 -11.82 7.52 -12.30
N TYR A 355 -11.92 8.22 -11.17
CA TYR A 355 -11.08 7.99 -10.00
C TYR A 355 -11.94 7.40 -8.89
N GLY A 356 -11.72 6.11 -8.64
CA GLY A 356 -12.48 5.31 -7.71
C GLY A 356 -11.93 5.42 -6.30
N TYR A 357 -12.79 5.71 -5.32
CA TYR A 357 -12.43 5.78 -3.90
C TYR A 357 -13.23 4.77 -3.09
N TRP A 358 -12.54 3.97 -2.29
CA TRP A 358 -13.18 3.17 -1.25
C TRP A 358 -13.31 3.97 0.04
N GLY A 359 -14.24 3.58 0.90
CA GLY A 359 -14.50 4.23 2.18
C GLY A 359 -15.84 3.75 2.75
N LYS A 360 -16.25 4.31 3.89
CA LYS A 360 -17.63 4.13 4.36
C LYS A 360 -18.58 4.82 3.38
N SER A 361 -19.72 4.20 3.07
CA SER A 361 -20.67 4.76 2.12
C SER A 361 -21.12 6.18 2.49
N GLU A 362 -21.41 6.43 3.77
CA GLU A 362 -21.76 7.76 4.30
C GLU A 362 -20.69 8.82 3.99
N ASP A 363 -19.41 8.52 4.24
CA ASP A 363 -18.31 9.42 3.96
C ASP A 363 -18.12 9.67 2.46
N LEU A 364 -18.30 8.63 1.64
CA LEU A 364 -18.18 8.72 0.19
C LEU A 364 -19.29 9.58 -0.43
N PHE A 365 -20.51 9.49 0.10
CA PHE A 365 -21.63 10.35 -0.32
C PHE A 365 -21.40 11.80 0.08
N GLU A 366 -20.90 12.06 1.28
CA GLU A 366 -20.50 13.40 1.73
C GLU A 366 -19.40 13.98 0.84
N ILE A 367 -18.36 13.20 0.52
CA ILE A 367 -17.32 13.63 -0.41
C ILE A 367 -17.95 13.96 -1.77
N LYS A 368 -18.81 13.09 -2.31
CA LYS A 368 -19.42 13.32 -3.63
C LYS A 368 -20.24 14.61 -3.67
N SER A 369 -21.00 14.92 -2.61
CA SER A 369 -21.78 16.16 -2.56
C SER A 369 -20.91 17.41 -2.43
N ASN A 370 -19.80 17.31 -1.71
CA ASN A 370 -18.95 18.46 -1.40
C ASN A 370 -17.90 18.73 -2.47
N ILE A 371 -17.35 17.70 -3.11
CA ILE A 371 -16.19 17.84 -3.98
C ILE A 371 -16.50 18.67 -5.23
N ASP A 372 -17.70 18.50 -5.81
CA ASP A 372 -18.15 19.27 -6.97
C ASP A 372 -18.45 20.74 -6.60
N GLN A 373 -18.85 21.01 -5.35
CA GLN A 373 -19.09 22.38 -4.85
C GLN A 373 -17.80 23.11 -4.51
N LEU A 374 -16.86 22.41 -3.88
CA LEU A 374 -15.57 22.98 -3.45
C LEU A 374 -14.59 23.15 -4.62
N PHE A 375 -14.65 22.25 -5.61
CA PHE A 375 -13.70 22.20 -6.71
C PHE A 375 -14.39 22.02 -8.08
N PRO A 376 -15.34 22.92 -8.47
CA PRO A 376 -16.17 22.76 -9.66
C PRO A 376 -15.38 22.73 -10.98
N ASN A 377 -14.19 23.33 -11.01
CA ASN A 377 -13.34 23.44 -12.20
C ASN A 377 -12.19 22.43 -12.20
N ASP A 378 -12.03 21.63 -11.15
CA ASP A 378 -10.93 20.67 -11.06
C ASP A 378 -11.23 19.41 -11.88
N ALA A 379 -10.39 19.15 -12.88
CA ALA A 379 -10.59 18.06 -13.84
C ALA A 379 -10.66 16.69 -13.15
N LYS A 380 -9.87 16.48 -12.10
CA LYS A 380 -9.85 15.23 -11.34
C LYS A 380 -11.07 15.08 -10.44
N SER A 381 -11.46 16.12 -9.71
CA SER A 381 -12.62 16.13 -8.81
C SER A 381 -13.91 15.79 -9.55
N SER A 382 -14.09 16.30 -10.77
CA SER A 382 -15.23 15.98 -11.63
C SER A 382 -15.37 14.49 -12.00
N LYS A 383 -14.31 13.70 -11.75
CA LYS A 383 -14.23 12.26 -12.06
C LYS A 383 -14.29 11.38 -10.81
N PHE A 384 -14.55 11.94 -9.64
CA PHE A 384 -14.74 11.17 -8.42
C PHE A 384 -15.85 10.14 -8.59
N GLN A 385 -15.53 8.89 -8.25
CA GLN A 385 -16.45 7.76 -8.29
C GLN A 385 -16.37 6.99 -6.96
N PRO A 386 -17.46 6.89 -6.18
CA PRO A 386 -17.46 6.05 -4.98
C PRO A 386 -17.41 4.56 -5.36
N ILE A 387 -16.63 3.78 -4.62
CA ILE A 387 -16.62 2.32 -4.65
C ILE A 387 -17.11 1.80 -3.29
N GLU A 388 -18.41 1.55 -3.21
CA GLU A 388 -19.07 1.23 -1.95
C GLU A 388 -18.79 -0.20 -1.46
N GLY A 389 -18.78 -0.35 -0.14
CA GLY A 389 -18.75 -1.66 0.52
C GLY A 389 -17.43 -2.41 0.41
N GLY A 390 -16.35 -1.73 0.04
CA GLY A 390 -15.04 -2.34 -0.12
C GLY A 390 -14.46 -2.93 1.17
N VAL A 391 -13.68 -4.00 1.01
CA VAL A 391 -12.82 -4.57 2.05
C VAL A 391 -11.35 -4.39 1.65
N TRP A 392 -10.43 -4.47 2.61
CA TRP A 392 -9.00 -4.29 2.32
C TRP A 392 -8.42 -5.29 1.30
N PHE A 393 -8.99 -6.50 1.20
CA PHE A 393 -8.63 -7.48 0.18
C PHE A 393 -8.83 -6.95 -1.24
N GLU A 394 -9.95 -6.26 -1.48
CA GLU A 394 -10.26 -5.63 -2.76
C GLU A 394 -9.25 -4.53 -3.08
N VAL A 395 -8.98 -3.64 -2.10
CA VAL A 395 -8.05 -2.53 -2.25
C VAL A 395 -6.63 -3.01 -2.56
N LEU A 396 -6.07 -3.93 -1.75
CA LEU A 396 -4.70 -4.38 -1.90
C LEU A 396 -4.48 -5.28 -3.12
N GLY A 397 -5.54 -5.94 -3.61
CA GLY A 397 -5.51 -6.70 -4.86
C GLY A 397 -5.57 -5.85 -6.13
N THR A 398 -5.85 -4.54 -6.02
CA THR A 398 -6.16 -3.68 -7.18
C THR A 398 -5.38 -2.37 -7.23
N SER A 399 -5.37 -1.59 -6.15
CA SER A 399 -4.74 -0.26 -6.12
C SER A 399 -3.21 -0.33 -6.28
N PRO A 400 -2.47 -1.23 -5.62
CA PRO A 400 -1.02 -1.37 -5.86
C PRO A 400 -0.66 -2.07 -7.18
N ALA A 401 -1.63 -2.70 -7.85
CA ALA A 401 -1.42 -3.49 -9.07
C ALA A 401 -1.44 -2.60 -10.32
N GLU A 402 -0.40 -1.80 -10.49
CA GLU A 402 -0.29 -0.80 -11.56
C GLU A 402 0.28 -1.38 -12.87
N PRO A 403 0.00 -0.75 -14.03
CA PRO A 403 0.67 -1.04 -15.29
C PRO A 403 2.19 -1.14 -15.14
N GLY A 404 2.79 -2.19 -15.70
CA GLY A 404 4.21 -2.51 -15.49
C GLY A 404 4.50 -3.42 -14.29
N LEU A 405 3.58 -3.53 -13.33
CA LEU A 405 3.56 -4.58 -12.31
C LEU A 405 2.47 -5.62 -12.59
N SER A 406 1.35 -5.19 -13.16
CA SER A 406 0.24 -6.01 -13.63
C SER A 406 -0.49 -5.35 -14.80
N ASN A 407 -1.33 -6.12 -15.50
CA ASN A 407 -2.30 -5.58 -16.45
C ASN A 407 -3.46 -4.88 -15.71
N LEU A 408 -4.48 -4.38 -16.43
CA LEU A 408 -5.65 -3.81 -15.76
C LEU A 408 -6.37 -4.90 -14.96
N GLN A 409 -6.66 -4.62 -13.70
CA GLN A 409 -7.20 -5.60 -12.76
C GLN A 409 -8.71 -5.54 -12.68
N ARG A 410 -9.36 -6.71 -12.65
CA ARG A 410 -10.75 -6.79 -12.18
C ARG A 410 -10.83 -6.45 -10.70
N ILE A 411 -11.91 -5.79 -10.29
CA ILE A 411 -12.12 -5.36 -8.90
C ILE A 411 -13.03 -6.35 -8.21
N ALA A 412 -12.56 -7.00 -7.14
CA ALA A 412 -13.39 -7.90 -6.34
C ALA A 412 -14.57 -7.14 -5.72
N ASP A 413 -15.73 -7.76 -5.53
CA ASP A 413 -16.86 -7.13 -4.85
C ASP A 413 -16.84 -7.47 -3.35
N GLY A 414 -16.32 -6.54 -2.55
CA GLY A 414 -16.25 -6.66 -1.09
C GLY A 414 -17.60 -6.78 -0.37
N ASN A 415 -18.74 -6.58 -1.03
CA ASN A 415 -20.06 -6.77 -0.42
C ASN A 415 -20.47 -8.23 -0.35
N ILE A 416 -20.10 -9.01 -1.36
CA ILE A 416 -20.50 -10.40 -1.52
C ILE A 416 -19.31 -11.38 -1.41
N LEU A 417 -18.10 -10.86 -1.23
CA LEU A 417 -16.90 -11.65 -0.95
C LEU A 417 -17.05 -12.46 0.35
N SER A 418 -16.81 -13.77 0.28
CA SER A 418 -16.74 -14.64 1.47
C SER A 418 -15.28 -14.87 1.90
N PRO A 419 -14.85 -14.37 3.09
CA PRO A 419 -13.50 -14.60 3.60
C PRO A 419 -13.16 -16.09 3.70
N SER A 420 -14.14 -16.92 4.06
CA SER A 420 -13.93 -18.36 4.23
C SER A 420 -13.56 -19.07 2.92
N ILE A 421 -14.07 -18.57 1.78
CA ILE A 421 -13.75 -19.09 0.45
C ILE A 421 -12.32 -18.69 0.08
N VAL A 422 -11.98 -17.40 0.26
CA VAL A 422 -10.64 -16.88 -0.02
C VAL A 422 -9.56 -17.60 0.81
N LYS A 423 -9.84 -17.88 2.09
CA LYS A 423 -8.90 -18.54 3.02
C LYS A 423 -8.71 -20.04 2.78
N LYS A 424 -9.69 -20.75 2.21
CA LYS A 424 -9.68 -22.23 2.13
C LYS A 424 -8.90 -22.81 0.96
N LYS A 425 -8.28 -21.99 0.11
CA LYS A 425 -7.65 -22.46 -1.13
C LYS A 425 -6.17 -22.79 -0.98
N ARG A 426 -5.74 -23.80 -1.72
CA ARG A 426 -4.35 -24.25 -1.82
C ARG A 426 -3.87 -23.98 -3.23
N TYR A 427 -2.66 -23.44 -3.37
CA TYR A 427 -2.10 -23.15 -4.69
C TYR A 427 -1.97 -24.39 -5.58
N PHE A 428 -1.66 -25.55 -5.01
CA PHE A 428 -1.66 -26.85 -5.70
C PHE A 428 -2.51 -27.86 -4.95
N LYS A 429 -3.32 -28.65 -5.66
CA LYS A 429 -3.94 -29.86 -5.08
C LYS A 429 -2.82 -30.88 -4.82
N LYS A 430 -2.81 -31.63 -3.71
CA LYS A 430 -1.87 -32.76 -3.56
C LYS A 430 -2.54 -34.01 -4.13
N PHE A 431 -1.90 -34.69 -5.09
CA PHE A 431 -2.35 -36.00 -5.54
C PHE A 431 -1.79 -37.05 -4.57
N LEU A 432 -2.68 -37.78 -3.89
CA LEU A 432 -2.35 -38.85 -2.94
C LEU A 432 -1.35 -38.47 -1.82
N GLY A 433 -1.23 -37.18 -1.50
CA GLY A 433 -0.39 -36.68 -0.39
C GLY A 433 1.13 -36.65 -0.64
N ILE A 434 1.61 -37.12 -1.80
CA ILE A 434 3.06 -37.27 -2.06
C ILE A 434 3.56 -36.27 -3.11
N PHE A 435 2.75 -35.93 -4.13
CA PHE A 435 3.15 -34.98 -5.17
C PHE A 435 2.13 -33.84 -5.29
N PRO A 436 2.56 -32.57 -5.39
CA PRO A 436 1.68 -31.49 -5.83
C PRO A 436 1.20 -31.83 -7.24
N THR A 437 -0.10 -31.74 -7.49
CA THR A 437 -0.64 -31.81 -8.85
C THR A 437 -0.12 -30.62 -9.62
N LEU A 438 0.21 -30.82 -10.90
CA LEU A 438 0.50 -29.71 -11.83
C LEU A 438 -0.72 -28.80 -12.07
N ARG A 439 -1.89 -29.12 -11.52
CA ARG A 439 -3.04 -28.20 -11.44
C ARG A 439 -2.75 -27.17 -10.34
N ALA A 440 -2.28 -25.99 -10.73
CA ALA A 440 -2.47 -24.83 -9.87
C ALA A 440 -3.96 -24.56 -9.87
N ILE A 441 -4.49 -24.59 -8.66
CA ILE A 441 -5.80 -24.05 -8.40
C ILE A 441 -5.61 -22.54 -8.54
N GLY A 442 -6.35 -21.93 -9.47
CA GLY A 442 -6.42 -20.48 -9.47
C GLY A 442 -6.83 -20.05 -8.07
N TRP A 443 -6.12 -19.10 -7.48
CA TRP A 443 -6.61 -18.42 -6.28
C TRP A 443 -8.04 -17.92 -6.53
N PHE A 444 -8.32 -17.59 -7.79
CA PHE A 444 -9.59 -17.10 -8.31
C PHE A 444 -9.83 -17.79 -9.66
N ASP A 445 -10.72 -18.77 -9.66
CA ASP A 445 -11.23 -19.33 -10.91
C ASP A 445 -12.70 -18.94 -10.97
N GLU A 446 -13.04 -18.16 -11.99
CA GLU A 446 -14.41 -17.72 -12.23
C GLU A 446 -15.28 -18.84 -12.79
N GLU A 447 -14.63 -19.89 -13.32
CA GLU A 447 -15.29 -21.01 -13.97
C GLU A 447 -15.52 -22.19 -13.00
N ASP A 448 -14.89 -22.17 -11.81
CA ASP A 448 -15.01 -23.26 -10.81
C ASP A 448 -15.84 -22.88 -9.58
N ASN A 449 -17.15 -23.13 -9.70
CA ASN A 449 -18.12 -22.98 -8.61
C ASN A 449 -17.85 -23.90 -7.40
N SER A 450 -17.10 -25.00 -7.57
CA SER A 450 -16.84 -25.97 -6.49
C SER A 450 -15.69 -25.54 -5.58
N GLU A 451 -14.79 -24.71 -6.10
CA GLU A 451 -13.68 -24.14 -5.32
C GLU A 451 -14.01 -22.72 -4.85
N GLY A 452 -14.99 -22.06 -5.45
CA GLY A 452 -15.56 -20.78 -5.04
C GLY A 452 -15.05 -19.64 -5.90
N VAL A 453 -15.99 -18.85 -6.40
CA VAL A 453 -15.76 -17.72 -7.31
C VAL A 453 -15.56 -16.46 -6.48
N VAL A 454 -14.50 -15.69 -6.74
CA VAL A 454 -14.45 -14.32 -6.22
C VAL A 454 -15.42 -13.50 -7.06
N PRO A 455 -16.44 -12.91 -6.45
CA PRO A 455 -17.31 -12.00 -7.18
C PRO A 455 -16.48 -10.79 -7.57
N PHE A 456 -16.60 -10.38 -8.83
CA PHE A 456 -16.01 -9.16 -9.32
C PHE A 456 -17.12 -8.16 -9.64
N ARG A 457 -16.79 -6.88 -9.56
CA ARG A 457 -17.63 -5.82 -10.05
C ARG A 457 -17.67 -5.90 -11.58
N GLU A 458 -18.87 -5.83 -12.15
CA GLU A 458 -19.09 -5.90 -13.59
C GLU A 458 -18.70 -4.58 -14.29
N ASP A 459 -18.30 -4.69 -15.55
CA ASP A 459 -18.01 -3.57 -16.47
C ASP A 459 -17.02 -2.51 -15.94
N ILE A 460 -16.11 -2.93 -15.05
CA ILE A 460 -15.10 -2.06 -14.46
C ILE A 460 -13.76 -2.76 -14.28
N TYR A 461 -12.70 -2.07 -14.70
CA TYR A 461 -11.32 -2.47 -14.43
C TYR A 461 -10.59 -1.37 -13.66
N SER A 462 -9.76 -1.79 -12.73
CA SER A 462 -8.77 -0.96 -12.07
C SER A 462 -7.53 -0.85 -12.95
N ALA A 463 -7.10 0.37 -13.25
CA ALA A 463 -5.76 0.60 -13.80
C ALA A 463 -4.71 0.83 -12.69
N GLY A 464 -5.04 0.60 -11.42
CA GLY A 464 -4.14 0.84 -10.28
C GLY A 464 -4.16 2.29 -9.80
N GLY A 465 -3.47 2.53 -8.69
CA GLY A 465 -3.48 3.77 -7.92
C GLY A 465 -2.48 4.84 -8.37
N TRP A 466 -1.83 4.65 -9.53
CA TRP A 466 -0.82 5.59 -10.06
C TRP A 466 -1.39 6.98 -10.35
N SER A 467 -2.71 7.09 -10.51
CA SER A 467 -3.37 8.28 -11.01
C SER A 467 -3.80 9.27 -9.94
N ASP A 468 -3.90 8.83 -8.69
CA ASP A 468 -4.16 9.70 -7.57
C ASP A 468 -2.97 9.74 -6.61
N LEU A 469 -2.00 10.55 -7.04
CA LEU A 469 -0.92 11.02 -6.20
C LEU A 469 -1.30 12.27 -5.40
N HIS A 470 -2.53 12.82 -5.52
CA HIS A 470 -2.93 14.11 -4.92
C HIS A 470 -4.25 14.02 -4.15
N PRO A 471 -4.28 13.30 -3.02
CA PRO A 471 -5.53 12.92 -2.37
C PRO A 471 -6.13 14.03 -1.47
N THR A 472 -5.53 15.23 -1.43
CA THR A 472 -5.91 16.30 -0.49
C THR A 472 -7.30 16.88 -0.76
N LEU A 473 -7.75 16.91 -2.02
CA LEU A 473 -9.09 17.42 -2.38
C LEU A 473 -10.20 16.54 -1.80
N VAL A 474 -10.03 15.22 -1.85
CA VAL A 474 -10.98 14.27 -1.25
C VAL A 474 -11.00 14.41 0.27
N LEU A 475 -9.84 14.58 0.91
CA LEU A 475 -9.78 14.85 2.35
C LEU A 475 -10.51 16.14 2.71
N LYS A 476 -10.30 17.22 1.93
CA LYS A 476 -10.99 18.50 2.16
C LYS A 476 -12.50 18.37 1.98
N ALA A 477 -12.95 17.67 0.94
CA ALA A 477 -14.36 17.38 0.69
C ALA A 477 -14.98 16.49 1.78
N SER A 478 -14.19 15.65 2.43
CA SER A 478 -14.61 14.82 3.57
C SER A 478 -14.69 15.55 4.92
N GLY A 479 -14.45 16.87 4.93
CA GLY A 479 -14.52 17.72 6.12
C GLY A 479 -13.18 18.02 6.80
N CYS A 480 -12.04 17.60 6.23
CA CYS A 480 -10.74 17.86 6.85
C CYS A 480 -10.34 19.35 6.75
N GLU A 481 -10.04 19.97 7.88
CA GLU A 481 -9.55 21.36 7.95
C GLU A 481 -8.03 21.43 7.90
N GLU A 482 -7.33 20.61 8.68
CA GLU A 482 -5.88 20.46 8.62
C GLU A 482 -5.50 19.23 7.80
N ILE A 483 -4.76 19.44 6.72
CA ILE A 483 -4.33 18.38 5.81
C ILE A 483 -2.82 18.42 5.70
N MET A 484 -2.18 17.37 6.22
CA MET A 484 -0.77 17.11 6.01
C MET A 484 -0.58 16.22 4.79
N TYR A 485 0.06 16.75 3.77
CA TYR A 485 0.36 16.00 2.55
C TYR A 485 1.80 15.46 2.58
N ILE A 486 1.94 14.14 2.67
CA ILE A 486 3.22 13.43 2.60
C ILE A 486 3.54 13.16 1.13
N THR A 487 4.57 13.81 0.60
CA THR A 487 4.98 13.71 -0.81
C THR A 487 6.48 13.84 -0.95
N ARG A 488 6.98 13.42 -2.11
CA ARG A 488 8.36 13.64 -2.54
C ARG A 488 8.63 15.01 -3.10
N GLN A 489 9.92 15.29 -3.19
CA GLN A 489 10.53 16.35 -3.97
C GLN A 489 10.37 16.18 -5.48
N GLY A 490 10.37 17.35 -6.14
CA GLY A 490 10.12 17.48 -7.57
C GLY A 490 8.64 17.56 -7.93
N GLY A 491 8.35 17.34 -9.21
CA GLY A 491 7.01 17.41 -9.76
C GLY A 491 6.21 16.12 -9.68
N GLU A 492 5.39 15.89 -10.69
CA GLU A 492 4.49 14.75 -10.74
C GLU A 492 5.23 13.42 -11.07
N SER A 493 4.65 12.23 -10.85
CA SER A 493 5.23 10.97 -11.29
C SER A 493 5.35 10.98 -12.81
N VAL A 494 6.58 10.81 -13.29
CA VAL A 494 6.86 10.67 -14.73
C VAL A 494 6.11 9.45 -15.26
N PHE A 495 6.17 8.34 -14.52
CA PHE A 495 5.45 7.12 -14.84
C PHE A 495 3.94 7.34 -14.89
N GLY A 496 3.36 7.96 -13.85
CA GLY A 496 1.91 8.21 -13.80
C GLY A 496 1.43 9.07 -14.98
N GLN A 497 2.20 10.08 -15.35
CA GLN A 497 1.89 10.90 -16.53
C GLN A 497 2.00 10.12 -17.84
N GLN A 498 3.03 9.29 -18.02
CA GLN A 498 3.18 8.51 -19.24
C GLN A 498 2.10 7.44 -19.38
N ILE A 499 1.72 6.78 -18.28
CA ILE A 499 0.57 5.87 -18.28
C ILE A 499 -0.71 6.61 -18.65
N PHE A 500 -0.95 7.78 -18.07
CA PHE A 500 -2.10 8.59 -18.43
C PHE A 500 -2.16 8.86 -19.93
N ILE A 501 -1.06 9.35 -20.51
CA ILE A 501 -0.97 9.72 -21.92
C ILE A 501 -1.22 8.51 -22.80
N ARG A 502 -0.62 7.36 -22.47
CA ARG A 502 -0.79 6.12 -23.23
C ARG A 502 -2.20 5.55 -23.10
N LEU A 503 -2.74 5.50 -21.89
CA LEU A 503 -4.07 4.98 -21.59
C LEU A 503 -5.16 5.81 -22.27
N THR A 504 -4.95 7.12 -22.44
CA THR A 504 -5.92 8.02 -23.08
C THR A 504 -5.66 8.23 -24.58
N GLY A 505 -4.59 7.66 -25.15
CA GLY A 505 -4.22 7.85 -26.56
C GLY A 505 -3.90 9.31 -26.90
N TYR A 506 -3.13 9.99 -26.03
CA TYR A 506 -2.65 11.37 -26.23
C TYR A 506 -1.16 11.43 -26.61
N ASP A 507 -0.55 10.29 -26.96
CA ASP A 507 0.87 10.15 -27.28
C ASP A 507 1.28 10.84 -28.61
N ASP A 508 0.32 11.12 -29.48
CA ASP A 508 0.48 11.95 -30.68
C ASP A 508 0.15 13.44 -30.44
N LYS A 509 -0.61 13.76 -29.38
CA LYS A 509 -1.06 15.12 -29.03
C LYS A 509 -0.11 15.86 -28.09
N ILE A 510 0.70 15.14 -27.33
CA ILE A 510 1.65 15.72 -26.36
C ILE A 510 3.06 15.49 -26.87
N SER A 511 3.61 16.46 -27.59
CA SER A 511 4.86 16.30 -28.37
C SER A 511 6.07 15.87 -27.53
N PHE A 512 6.08 16.25 -26.24
CA PHE A 512 7.20 16.05 -25.32
C PHE A 512 6.99 14.90 -24.33
N TRP A 513 5.96 14.06 -24.48
CA TRP A 513 5.63 13.04 -23.48
C TRP A 513 6.78 12.05 -23.21
N LYS A 514 7.63 11.83 -24.21
CA LYS A 514 8.85 10.98 -24.15
C LYS A 514 10.02 11.61 -23.39
N GLU A 515 9.97 12.91 -23.15
CA GLU A 515 10.99 13.77 -22.52
C GLU A 515 10.45 14.40 -21.23
N ILE A 516 9.27 13.95 -20.77
CA ILE A 516 8.52 14.60 -19.70
C ILE A 516 9.32 14.72 -18.40
N ALA A 517 10.25 13.79 -18.14
CA ALA A 517 11.13 13.81 -16.97
C ALA A 517 11.94 15.11 -16.85
N GLU A 518 12.41 15.66 -17.96
CA GLU A 518 13.23 16.88 -17.99
C GLU A 518 12.40 18.12 -17.62
N LYS A 519 11.14 18.13 -18.04
CA LYS A 519 10.20 19.25 -17.83
C LYS A 519 9.37 19.12 -16.56
N ASN A 520 9.32 17.92 -15.98
CA ASN A 520 8.42 17.59 -14.88
C ASN A 520 8.63 18.45 -13.63
N ARG A 521 9.85 18.94 -13.37
CA ARG A 521 10.15 19.76 -12.17
C ARG A 521 9.72 21.22 -12.28
N ILE A 522 9.61 21.74 -13.49
CA ILE A 522 9.28 23.15 -13.74
C ILE A 522 7.92 23.32 -14.41
N GLY A 523 7.33 22.23 -14.92
CA GLY A 523 6.17 22.29 -15.78
C GLY A 523 6.51 22.69 -17.21
N GLN A 524 5.52 22.64 -18.09
CA GLN A 524 5.67 23.05 -19.49
C GLN A 524 4.88 24.34 -19.72
N THR A 525 5.58 25.41 -20.10
CA THR A 525 5.00 26.74 -20.37
C THR A 525 4.78 26.98 -21.87
N ASN A 526 5.69 26.48 -22.71
CA ASN A 526 5.61 26.61 -24.17
C ASN A 526 4.84 25.42 -24.76
N MET A 527 3.50 25.51 -24.74
CA MET A 527 2.59 24.48 -25.25
C MET A 527 1.90 24.95 -26.53
N THR A 528 1.57 24.00 -27.41
CA THR A 528 0.61 24.23 -28.50
C THR A 528 -0.81 24.38 -27.92
N PRO A 529 -1.79 24.95 -28.66
CA PRO A 529 -3.18 25.04 -28.19
C PRO A 529 -3.81 23.68 -27.86
N VAL A 530 -3.40 22.61 -28.56
CA VAL A 530 -3.86 21.24 -28.29
C VAL A 530 -3.31 20.72 -26.95
N GLU A 531 -2.04 20.98 -26.67
CA GLU A 531 -1.41 20.59 -25.40
C GLU A 531 -1.95 21.40 -24.23
N GLU A 532 -2.16 22.70 -24.41
CA GLU A 532 -2.71 23.60 -23.38
C GLU A 532 -4.15 23.22 -22.99
N SER A 533 -4.98 22.83 -23.97
CA SER A 533 -6.34 22.36 -23.70
C SER A 533 -6.43 20.89 -23.25
N SER A 534 -5.31 20.17 -23.25
CA SER A 534 -5.29 18.74 -22.99
C SER A 534 -5.67 18.39 -21.54
N PRO A 535 -6.27 17.21 -21.30
CA PRO A 535 -6.43 16.64 -19.97
C PRO A 535 -5.14 16.53 -19.17
N TRP A 536 -4.00 16.24 -19.81
CA TRP A 536 -2.70 16.17 -19.14
C TRP A 536 -2.35 17.51 -18.49
N ASN A 537 -2.54 18.63 -19.21
CA ASN A 537 -2.26 19.96 -18.69
C ASN A 537 -3.15 20.30 -17.48
N LYS A 538 -4.42 19.86 -17.52
CA LYS A 538 -5.39 20.06 -16.43
C LYS A 538 -5.12 19.18 -15.20
N LEU A 539 -4.43 18.07 -15.35
CA LEU A 539 -4.16 17.15 -14.24
C LEU A 539 -2.78 17.37 -13.60
N TYR A 540 -1.74 17.50 -14.42
CA TYR A 540 -0.37 17.24 -13.98
C TYR A 540 0.62 18.39 -14.19
N ASN A 541 0.34 19.32 -15.11
CA ASN A 541 1.32 20.35 -15.45
C ASN A 541 1.50 21.32 -14.27
N LEU A 542 2.71 21.35 -13.71
CA LEU A 542 3.09 22.29 -12.65
C LEU A 542 2.98 23.76 -13.09
N ALA A 543 3.19 24.05 -14.38
CA ALA A 543 3.10 25.40 -14.90
C ALA A 543 1.66 25.89 -15.05
N ASN A 544 0.68 24.97 -15.00
CA ASN A 544 -0.73 25.32 -14.97
C ASN A 544 -1.18 25.46 -13.50
N PRO A 545 -1.43 26.68 -13.00
CA PRO A 545 -1.84 26.89 -11.60
C PRO A 545 -3.21 26.25 -11.28
N GLU A 546 -4.04 25.99 -12.29
CA GLU A 546 -5.34 25.34 -12.16
C GLU A 546 -5.26 23.82 -12.30
N SER A 547 -4.06 23.24 -12.45
CA SER A 547 -3.94 21.78 -12.53
C SER A 547 -4.38 21.11 -11.22
N SER A 548 -4.90 19.89 -11.32
CA SER A 548 -5.29 19.11 -10.14
C SER A 548 -4.12 18.90 -9.16
N PHE A 549 -2.89 18.80 -9.67
CA PHE A 549 -1.68 18.78 -8.86
C PHE A 549 -1.55 20.03 -7.98
N ASN A 550 -1.56 21.22 -8.61
CA ASN A 550 -1.38 22.49 -7.91
C ASN A 550 -2.55 22.80 -6.98
N THR A 551 -3.78 22.53 -7.42
CA THR A 551 -4.98 22.69 -6.60
C THR A 551 -4.86 21.85 -5.33
N SER A 552 -4.44 20.59 -5.45
CA SER A 552 -4.27 19.69 -4.30
C SER A 552 -3.20 20.19 -3.31
N LEU A 553 -2.09 20.71 -3.81
CA LEU A 553 -1.04 21.28 -2.96
C LEU A 553 -1.49 22.56 -2.26
N SER A 554 -2.26 23.41 -2.94
CA SER A 554 -2.82 24.63 -2.36
C SER A 554 -3.80 24.37 -1.20
N VAL A 555 -4.45 23.19 -1.22
CA VAL A 555 -5.41 22.75 -0.19
C VAL A 555 -4.72 22.17 1.04
N ALA A 556 -3.50 21.65 0.90
CA ALA A 556 -2.72 21.18 2.04
C ALA A 556 -2.38 22.34 3.00
N THR A 557 -2.53 22.13 4.30
CA THR A 557 -2.10 23.10 5.33
C THR A 557 -0.62 22.94 5.65
N SER A 558 -0.11 21.72 5.49
CA SER A 558 1.29 21.38 5.62
C SER A 558 1.71 20.32 4.60
N VAL A 559 2.97 20.35 4.18
CA VAL A 559 3.56 19.38 3.27
C VAL A 559 4.80 18.78 3.92
N TYR A 560 4.76 17.47 4.15
CA TYR A 560 5.86 16.69 4.71
C TYR A 560 6.66 16.08 3.56
N CYS A 561 7.90 16.50 3.41
CA CYS A 561 8.49 16.61 2.09
C CYS A 561 9.79 15.81 1.94
N THR A 562 9.66 14.58 1.46
CA THR A 562 10.74 13.58 1.39
C THR A 562 11.54 13.68 0.09
N ASN A 563 12.72 13.07 0.03
CA ASN A 563 13.55 12.95 -1.18
C ASN A 563 13.81 11.48 -1.55
N TRP A 564 12.78 10.63 -1.41
CA TRP A 564 12.97 9.19 -1.56
C TRP A 564 13.40 8.77 -2.97
N ASP A 565 13.14 9.57 -4.02
CA ASP A 565 13.58 9.32 -5.40
C ASP A 565 15.10 9.35 -5.56
N LYS A 566 15.83 9.89 -4.59
CA LYS A 566 17.29 9.90 -4.59
C LYS A 566 17.89 8.52 -4.31
N PHE A 567 17.12 7.60 -3.74
CA PHE A 567 17.61 6.34 -3.22
C PHE A 567 17.04 5.15 -4.00
N TYR A 568 17.83 4.08 -4.05
CA TYR A 568 17.50 2.82 -4.67
C TYR A 568 17.41 1.74 -3.58
N VAL A 569 16.23 1.57 -2.98
CA VAL A 569 16.00 0.57 -1.91
C VAL A 569 16.43 -0.83 -2.33
N LEU A 570 16.19 -1.21 -3.60
CA LEU A 570 16.60 -2.51 -4.16
C LEU A 570 18.11 -2.67 -4.33
N LYS A 571 18.89 -1.59 -4.17
CA LYS A 571 20.37 -1.59 -4.18
C LYS A 571 20.95 -1.44 -2.77
N GLY A 572 20.14 -1.69 -1.74
CA GLY A 572 20.59 -1.65 -0.34
C GLY A 572 20.54 -0.27 0.31
N GLU A 573 19.90 0.73 -0.31
CA GLU A 573 19.80 2.10 0.24
C GLU A 573 18.55 2.31 1.12
N ILE A 574 18.07 1.24 1.76
CA ILE A 574 16.87 1.29 2.60
C ILE A 574 17.06 2.20 3.82
N ASP A 575 18.20 2.11 4.51
CA ASP A 575 18.44 2.90 5.71
C ASP A 575 18.51 4.40 5.38
N GLN A 576 19.18 4.78 4.28
CA GLN A 576 19.25 6.17 3.81
C GLN A 576 17.85 6.70 3.46
N THR A 577 17.02 5.87 2.82
CA THR A 577 15.63 6.21 2.49
C THR A 577 14.81 6.46 3.76
N LEU A 578 14.95 5.59 4.76
CA LEU A 578 14.27 5.73 6.04
C LEU A 578 14.73 6.99 6.78
N THR A 579 16.04 7.26 6.79
CA THR A 579 16.61 8.44 7.46
C THR A 579 16.16 9.75 6.81
N ASP A 580 16.20 9.83 5.48
CA ASP A 580 15.71 11.01 4.75
C ASP A 580 14.24 11.27 5.06
N ALA A 581 13.41 10.24 4.97
CA ALA A 581 11.98 10.36 5.22
C ALA A 581 11.65 10.65 6.69
N TYR A 582 12.42 10.16 7.66
CA TYR A 582 12.20 10.47 9.09
C TYR A 582 12.50 11.93 9.43
N HIS A 583 13.52 12.49 8.77
CA HIS A 583 14.01 13.84 8.99
C HIS A 583 13.55 14.83 7.93
N ALA A 584 12.56 14.46 7.13
CA ALA A 584 12.12 15.31 6.04
C ALA A 584 11.58 16.65 6.58
N PRO A 585 11.83 17.74 5.84
CA PRO A 585 11.29 19.04 6.15
C PRO A 585 9.76 19.08 6.11
N VAL A 586 9.21 20.01 6.88
CA VAL A 586 7.78 20.37 6.81
C VAL A 586 7.66 21.79 6.30
N PHE A 587 6.86 21.96 5.26
CA PHE A 587 6.47 23.27 4.73
C PHE A 587 5.06 23.60 5.17
N LEU A 588 4.83 24.84 5.58
CA LEU A 588 3.56 25.28 6.16
C LEU A 588 2.95 26.38 5.30
N LYS A 589 1.63 26.30 5.13
CA LYS A 589 0.87 27.39 4.51
C LYS A 589 0.74 28.60 5.44
N ASP A 590 0.59 28.33 6.74
CA ASP A 590 0.54 29.35 7.81
C ASP A 590 1.75 29.19 8.73
N GLU A 591 2.73 30.07 8.58
CA GLU A 591 3.97 30.07 9.37
C GLU A 591 3.73 30.33 10.86
N ASN A 592 2.57 30.91 11.24
CA ASN A 592 2.24 31.10 12.66
C ASN A 592 2.05 29.76 13.39
N LYS A 593 1.78 28.68 12.65
CA LYS A 593 1.67 27.32 13.19
C LYS A 593 3.03 26.59 13.30
N ARG A 594 4.17 27.24 13.02
CA ARG A 594 5.50 26.57 12.99
C ARG A 594 5.82 25.79 14.25
N SER A 595 5.45 26.33 15.42
CA SER A 595 5.67 25.69 16.71
C SER A 595 5.02 24.30 16.84
N GLU A 596 3.92 24.04 16.12
CA GLU A 596 3.23 22.75 16.09
C GLU A 596 3.92 21.70 15.20
N TYR A 597 4.95 22.11 14.43
CA TYR A 597 5.66 21.28 13.45
C TYR A 597 7.19 21.30 13.66
N ASN A 598 7.64 21.57 14.89
CA ASN A 598 9.06 21.59 15.30
C ASN A 598 9.80 20.24 15.20
N PHE A 599 9.23 19.26 14.49
CA PHE A 599 9.79 17.92 14.32
C PHE A 599 10.35 17.66 12.91
N GLY A 600 10.06 18.53 11.93
CA GLY A 600 10.71 18.52 10.62
C GLY A 600 11.99 19.36 10.60
N LYS A 601 12.92 19.08 9.67
CA LYS A 601 14.06 19.99 9.45
C LYS A 601 13.54 21.37 9.03
N ASP A 602 14.10 22.43 9.62
CA ASP A 602 13.93 23.79 9.13
C ASP A 602 14.62 23.89 7.77
N HIS A 603 13.86 24.19 6.71
CA HIS A 603 14.49 24.58 5.46
C HIS A 603 14.85 26.05 5.50
N ILE A 604 16.15 26.32 5.55
CA ILE A 604 16.72 27.61 5.15
C ILE A 604 16.59 27.69 3.63
N GLY A 605 15.54 28.34 3.14
CA GLY A 605 15.26 28.52 1.72
C GLY A 605 13.85 28.08 1.35
N LYS A 606 12.99 29.04 1.01
CA LYS A 606 11.68 28.76 0.41
C LYS A 606 11.87 28.23 -1.02
N SER A 607 10.92 27.43 -1.49
CA SER A 607 10.67 27.24 -2.93
C SER A 607 10.65 28.63 -3.60
N VAL A 608 11.26 28.75 -4.78
CA VAL A 608 11.43 30.01 -5.53
C VAL A 608 10.11 30.77 -5.69
N ASP A 609 8.98 30.05 -5.73
CA ASP A 609 7.69 30.56 -6.17
C ASP A 609 6.64 30.68 -5.06
N ASN A 610 7.05 30.73 -3.77
CA ASN A 610 6.12 30.78 -2.63
C ASN A 610 5.08 29.62 -2.63
N PHE A 611 5.56 28.41 -2.98
CA PHE A 611 4.88 27.10 -2.96
C PHE A 611 3.98 26.81 -4.18
N PRO A 612 4.20 25.67 -4.86
CA PRO A 612 3.20 24.62 -4.65
C PRO A 612 3.79 23.21 -4.64
N GLY A 613 5.03 23.01 -4.19
CA GLY A 613 5.60 21.67 -4.19
C GLY A 613 6.90 21.59 -3.43
N CYS A 614 7.31 20.38 -3.14
CA CYS A 614 8.61 20.00 -2.62
C CYS A 614 9.78 20.31 -3.60
N ILE A 615 9.80 21.50 -4.18
CA ILE A 615 10.81 21.93 -5.14
C ILE A 615 11.81 22.77 -4.34
N ILE A 616 12.87 22.09 -3.89
CA ILE A 616 13.97 22.69 -3.14
C ILE A 616 15.00 23.25 -4.13
N LYS A 617 15.57 24.41 -3.82
CA LYS A 617 16.69 25.03 -4.56
C LYS A 617 17.94 24.17 -4.57
#